data_AF-A0A843L9D8-F1
#
_entry.id   AF-A0A843L9D8-F1
#
_cell.length_a   1.000
_cell.length_b   1.000
_cell.length_c   1.000
_cell.angle_alpha   90.00
_cell.angle_beta   90.00
_cell.angle_gamma   90.00
#
_symmetry.space_group_name_H-M   'P 1'
#
loop_
_entity.id
_entity.type
_entity.pdbx_description
1 polymer ?
#
loop_
_entity_poly.entity_id
_entity_poly.type
_entity_poly.pdbx_seq_one_letter_code
_entity_poly.pdbx_strand_id
1 'polypeptide(L)' 'LQTSDAHGVATPANWQPGDKVIVPAPKTPEEIEKRMKEGYECKDWYLCFKKI' A
#
# COMPACT_ATOMS: atom_id res chain seq x y z
N LEU A 1 -13.84 8.35 1.33
CA LEU A 1 -12.56 8.52 0.59
C LEU A 1 -11.50 9.34 1.34
N GLN A 2 -11.71 9.75 2.60
CA GLN A 2 -10.75 10.61 3.31
C GLN A 2 -9.36 9.99 3.52
N THR A 3 -9.30 8.69 3.88
CA THR A 3 -8.01 8.00 4.14
C THR A 3 -7.20 7.78 2.87
N SER A 4 -7.87 7.44 1.76
CA SER A 4 -7.21 7.22 0.47
C SER A 4 -6.64 8.50 -0.12
N ASP A 5 -7.37 9.60 0.01
CA ASP A 5 -6.92 10.91 -0.50
C ASP A 5 -5.80 11.48 0.39
N ALA A 6 -5.92 11.36 1.72
CA ALA A 6 -4.95 11.90 2.67
C ALA A 6 -3.61 11.15 2.67
N HIS A 7 -3.62 9.82 2.50
CA HIS A 7 -2.41 9.00 2.56
C HIS A 7 -1.97 8.44 1.19
N GLY A 8 -2.74 8.69 0.13
CA GLY A 8 -2.49 8.13 -1.19
C GLY A 8 -2.58 6.60 -1.20
N VAL A 9 -3.40 5.98 -0.34
CA VAL A 9 -3.50 4.52 -0.20
C VAL A 9 -4.82 3.99 -0.75
N ALA A 10 -4.80 2.79 -1.33
CA ALA A 10 -6.01 2.09 -1.73
C ALA A 10 -6.61 1.34 -0.52
N THR A 11 -7.91 1.44 -0.33
CA THR A 11 -8.62 0.67 0.70
C THR A 11 -9.21 -0.60 0.06
N PRO A 12 -8.96 -1.81 0.61
CA PRO A 12 -9.59 -3.03 0.12
C PRO A 12 -11.12 -3.01 0.27
N ALA A 13 -11.80 -3.94 -0.39
CA ALA A 13 -13.25 -4.12 -0.23
C ALA A 13 -13.59 -4.39 1.25
N ASN A 14 -14.55 -3.63 1.80
CA ASN A 14 -14.96 -3.64 3.22
C ASN A 14 -13.90 -3.17 4.24
N TRP A 15 -12.92 -2.37 3.83
CA TRP A 15 -11.92 -1.80 4.75
C TRP A 15 -12.56 -0.99 5.88
N GLN A 16 -12.13 -1.23 7.12
CA GLN A 16 -12.49 -0.43 8.29
C GLN A 16 -11.27 0.32 8.86
N PRO A 17 -11.46 1.44 9.59
CA PRO A 17 -10.39 2.13 10.29
C PRO A 17 -9.67 1.18 11.26
N GLY A 18 -8.40 0.87 10.98
CA GLY A 18 -7.60 -0.11 11.73
C GLY A 18 -7.18 -1.34 10.91
N ASP A 19 -7.84 -1.59 9.78
CA ASP A 19 -7.45 -2.61 8.82
C ASP A 19 -6.24 -2.18 7.97
N LYS A 20 -5.53 -3.17 7.43
CA LYS A 20 -4.40 -2.95 6.53
C LYS A 20 -4.89 -2.23 5.25
N VAL A 21 -4.16 -1.20 4.85
CA VAL A 21 -4.37 -0.49 3.60
C VAL A 21 -3.44 -1.03 2.51
N ILE A 22 -3.86 -0.88 1.25
CA ILE A 22 -3.06 -1.25 0.09
C ILE A 22 -2.25 -0.03 -0.35
N VAL A 23 -0.95 -0.20 -0.48
CA VAL A 23 -0.07 0.83 -1.02
C VAL A 23 -0.22 0.82 -2.54
N PRO A 24 -0.47 1.97 -3.20
CA PRO A 24 -0.67 2.04 -4.65
C PRO A 24 0.56 1.51 -5.37
N ALA A 25 0.39 0.82 -6.50
CA ALA A 25 1.49 0.21 -7.23
C ALA A 25 2.63 1.21 -7.51
N PRO A 26 3.90 0.78 -7.37
CA PRO A 26 5.04 1.64 -7.67
C PRO A 26 5.06 1.91 -9.18
N LYS A 27 5.32 3.16 -9.58
CA LYS A 27 5.37 3.54 -11.01
C LYS A 27 6.78 3.45 -11.57
N THR A 28 7.78 3.38 -10.69
CA THR A 28 9.19 3.40 -11.05
C THR A 28 9.94 2.22 -10.44
N PRO A 29 11.01 1.72 -11.11
CA PRO A 29 11.81 0.61 -10.60
C PRO A 29 12.51 0.94 -9.27
N GLU A 30 12.89 2.20 -9.04
CA GLU A 30 13.50 2.62 -7.78
C GLU A 30 12.54 2.52 -6.59
N GLU A 31 11.24 2.78 -6.80
CA GLU A 31 10.21 2.60 -5.77
C GLU A 31 9.97 1.13 -5.44
N ILE A 32 10.10 0.23 -6.43
CA ILE A 32 10.01 -1.23 -6.21
C ILE A 32 11.12 -1.66 -5.27
N GLU A 33 12.37 -1.26 -5.55
CA GLU A 33 13.51 -1.62 -4.69
C GLU A 33 13.38 -1.04 -3.28
N LYS A 34 12.94 0.21 -3.15
CA LYS A 34 12.68 0.82 -1.84
C LYS A 34 11.60 0.05 -1.07
N ARG A 35 10.53 -0.37 -1.73
CA ARG A 35 9.44 -1.13 -1.09
C ARG A 35 9.83 -2.55 -0.72
N MET A 36 10.62 -3.23 -1.56
CA MET A 36 11.20 -4.53 -1.19
C MET A 36 12.10 -4.41 0.03
N LYS A 37 12.83 -3.29 0.18
CA LYS A 37 13.67 -3.02 1.36
C LYS A 37 12.87 -2.60 2.60
N GLU A 38 11.73 -1.93 2.43
CA GLU A 38 10.87 -1.50 3.56
C GLU A 38 10.11 -2.68 4.21
N GLY A 39 10.14 -3.88 3.65
CA GLY A 39 9.63 -5.08 4.30
C GLY A 39 8.11 -5.12 4.44
N TYR A 40 7.38 -4.44 3.55
CA TYR A 40 5.92 -4.53 3.52
C TYR A 40 5.46 -5.96 3.21
N GLU A 41 4.25 -6.31 3.65
CA GLU A 41 3.58 -7.53 3.19
C GLU A 41 3.16 -7.34 1.73
N CYS A 42 4.10 -7.56 0.83
CA CYS A 42 3.86 -7.60 -0.60
C CYS A 42 3.45 -9.02 -0.99
N LYS A 43 2.17 -9.22 -1.30
CA LYS A 43 1.72 -10.45 -1.97
C LYS A 43 2.27 -10.51 -3.39
N ASP A 44 2.44 -9.34 -4.01
CA ASP A 44 2.95 -9.19 -5.37
C ASP A 44 3.69 -7.84 -5.49
N TRP A 45 4.46 -7.65 -6.56
CA TRP A 45 5.25 -6.43 -6.78
C TRP A 45 4.42 -5.14 -6.84
N TYR A 46 3.16 -5.26 -7.30
CA TYR A 46 2.20 -4.16 -7.38
C TYR A 46 1.21 -4.13 -6.20
N LEU A 47 1.19 -5.17 -5.37
CA LEU A 47 0.20 -5.34 -4.30
C LEU A 47 0.88 -5.54 -2.95
N CYS A 48 1.13 -4.42 -2.28
CA CYS A 48 1.71 -4.38 -0.94
C CYS A 48 0.71 -3.84 0.07
N PHE A 49 0.65 -4.49 1.23
CA PHE A 49 -0.17 -4.07 2.35
C PHE A 49 0.70 -3.36 3.39
N LYS A 50 0.21 -2.22 3.87
CA LYS A 50 0.80 -1.47 4.98
C LYS A 50 -0.25 -1.29 6.08
N LYS A 51 0.19 -1.38 7.32
CA LYS A 51 -0.63 -0.99 8.47
C LYS A 51 -0.34 0.48 8.79
N ILE A 52 -1.39 1.29 8.89
CA ILE A 52 -1.32 2.67 9.39
C ILE A 52 -1.40 2.63 10.93
#